data_AF-A0A1X2G7V6-F1
#
_entry.id   AF-A0A1X2G7V6-F1
#
_cell.length_a   1.000
_cell.length_b   1.000
_cell.length_c   1.000
_cell.angle_alpha   90.00
_cell.angle_beta   90.00
_cell.angle_gamma   90.00
#
_symmetry.space_group_name_H-M   'P 1'
#
loop_
_entity.id
_entity.type
_entity.pdbx_description
1 polymer ?
#
loop_
_entity_poly.entity_id
_entity_poly.type
_entity_poly.pdbx_seq_one_letter_code
_entity_poly.pdbx_strand_id
1 'polypeptide(L)'
;MVVFELDFYLRYDTVTSPCYSGVQQEDGQADAVFLSSQANTRPNGIVFSASDRQLSPLAQAAWLHYVALFFDREGLAASIYDQIKTLYDCHQSNMEHVPDRPSIAWTVNNQKEWIIYHDLYYQQLTSDAGAELSTPSIPIQFHNDIHTADIVIDQTDLTALADDPSYDEWLLAGDFVPGTVSYDQPFIYQHTVYRQDEPVDDR
;
A
#
# COMPACT_ATOMS: atom_id res chain seq x y z
N MET A 1 21.19 30.36 5.14
CA MET A 1 21.14 29.16 4.29
C MET A 1 21.19 27.99 5.24
N VAL A 2 20.03 27.45 5.60
CA VAL A 2 19.93 26.25 6.44
C VAL A 2 20.12 25.07 5.48
N VAL A 3 21.11 24.24 5.75
CA VAL A 3 21.43 23.07 4.93
C VAL A 3 20.67 21.91 5.56
N PHE A 4 19.52 21.54 5.00
CA PHE A 4 18.77 20.37 5.46
C PHE A 4 19.48 19.10 4.99
N GLU A 5 20.12 18.38 5.91
CA GLU A 5 20.60 17.02 5.68
C GLU A 5 19.46 16.05 6.01
N LEU A 6 19.06 15.24 5.02
CA LEU A 6 17.93 14.32 5.07
C LEU A 6 18.43 12.89 5.26
N ASP A 7 18.16 12.30 6.42
CA ASP A 7 18.20 10.85 6.60
C ASP A 7 16.78 10.29 6.46
N PHE A 8 16.52 9.64 5.33
CA PHE A 8 15.35 8.77 5.21
C PHE A 8 15.66 7.51 6.01
N TYR A 9 14.97 7.29 7.14
CA TYR A 9 15.06 6.04 7.90
C TYR A 9 14.34 4.89 7.17
N LEU A 10 14.74 4.62 5.93
CA LEU A 10 14.63 3.29 5.35
C LEU A 10 15.76 2.49 6.00
N ARG A 11 15.51 1.24 6.37
CA ARG A 11 16.61 0.33 6.73
C ARG A 11 17.56 0.28 5.54
N TYR A 12 18.74 0.90 5.65
CA TYR A 12 19.72 1.02 4.56
C TYR A 12 20.39 -0.31 4.19
N ASP A 13 20.05 -1.38 4.91
CA ASP A 13 20.53 -2.75 4.77
C ASP A 13 20.39 -3.29 3.33
N THR A 14 19.53 -2.68 2.51
CA THR A 14 19.21 -3.10 1.13
C THR A 14 19.62 -2.09 0.04
N VAL A 15 20.25 -0.96 0.37
CA VAL A 15 20.66 0.03 -0.63
C VAL A 15 21.98 -0.39 -1.29
N THR A 16 21.91 -1.03 -2.45
CA THR A 16 23.04 -1.59 -3.22
C THR A 16 23.76 -0.57 -4.11
N SER A 17 23.65 0.73 -3.83
CA SER A 17 24.32 1.75 -4.62
C SER A 17 25.81 1.86 -4.25
N PRO A 18 26.74 1.84 -5.23
CA PRO A 18 28.17 2.03 -5.01
C PRO A 18 28.50 3.33 -4.25
N CYS A 19 27.64 4.35 -4.36
CA CYS A 19 27.78 5.63 -3.66
C CYS A 19 27.67 5.53 -2.14
N TYR A 20 27.13 4.42 -1.61
CA TYR A 20 26.97 4.18 -0.17
C TYR A 20 27.92 3.10 0.38
N SER A 21 28.79 2.53 -0.48
CA SER A 21 29.76 1.51 -0.08
C SER A 21 30.88 2.13 0.79
N GLY A 22 30.64 2.22 2.09
CA GLY A 22 31.59 2.78 3.06
C GLY A 22 31.04 3.92 3.91
N VAL A 23 29.77 4.31 3.75
CA VAL A 23 29.10 5.20 4.69
C VAL A 23 28.81 4.39 5.96
N GLN A 24 29.57 4.65 7.03
CA GLN A 24 29.19 4.16 8.35
C GLN A 24 27.96 4.93 8.82
N GLN A 25 27.05 4.27 9.53
CA GLN A 25 25.93 4.92 10.19
C GLN A 25 26.49 5.84 11.28
N GLU A 26 26.83 7.07 10.91
CA GLU A 26 26.88 8.16 11.87
C GLU A 26 25.43 8.57 12.07
N ASP A 27 24.94 8.60 13.32
CA ASP A 27 23.76 9.38 13.67
C ASP A 27 24.15 10.85 13.40
N GLY A 28 24.06 11.25 12.13
CA GLY A 28 24.23 12.63 11.71
C GLY A 28 23.20 13.47 12.46
N GLN A 29 23.59 14.69 12.83
CA GLN A 29 22.68 15.62 13.50
C GLN A 29 21.71 16.18 12.46
N ALA A 30 20.74 15.36 12.00
CA ALA A 30 19.73 15.81 11.06
C ALA A 30 18.95 17.00 11.66
N ASP A 31 18.73 18.06 10.88
CA ASP A 31 17.97 19.24 11.36
C ASP A 31 16.47 18.92 11.50
N ALA A 32 15.97 17.97 10.71
CA ALA A 32 14.59 17.52 10.71
C ALA A 32 14.52 16.03 10.32
N VAL A 33 13.69 15.26 11.02
CA VAL A 33 13.43 13.85 10.71
C VAL A 33 11.94 13.64 10.51
N PHE A 34 11.54 13.23 9.31
CA PHE A 34 10.14 12.93 9.02
C PHE A 34 9.76 11.54 9.55
N LEU A 35 8.64 11.48 10.26
CA LEU A 35 8.20 10.28 10.99
C LEU A 35 6.75 9.95 10.63
N SER A 36 6.46 8.67 10.40
CA SER A 36 5.10 8.17 10.11
C SER A 36 4.21 8.05 11.35
N SER A 37 4.80 8.08 12.56
CA SER A 37 4.05 8.04 13.82
C SER A 37 4.77 8.80 14.93
N GLN A 38 4.02 9.19 15.96
CA GLN A 38 4.56 9.87 17.14
C GLN A 38 5.38 8.95 18.07
N ALA A 39 5.55 7.66 17.73
CA ALA A 39 6.24 6.70 18.58
C ALA A 39 7.72 7.08 18.85
N ASN A 40 8.31 7.90 17.98
CA ASN A 40 9.67 8.41 18.15
C ASN A 40 9.64 9.85 18.71
N THR A 41 9.94 9.99 20.01
CA THR A 41 10.06 11.28 20.71
C THR A 41 11.38 12.00 20.38
N ARG A 42 11.71 12.13 19.10
CA ARG A 42 12.89 12.88 18.65
C ARG A 42 12.57 14.39 18.69
N PRO A 43 13.41 15.24 19.28
CA PRO A 43 13.16 16.69 19.36
C PRO A 43 13.05 17.39 18.00
N ASN A 44 13.71 16.84 16.98
CA ASN A 44 13.68 17.27 15.57
C ASN A 44 12.71 16.44 14.72
N GLY A 45 11.81 15.69 15.36
CA GLY A 45 10.83 14.85 14.68
C GLY A 45 9.66 15.66 14.11
N ILE A 46 9.38 15.46 12.84
CA ILE A 46 8.24 16.03 12.13
C ILE A 46 7.33 14.88 11.75
N VAL A 47 6.17 14.81 12.39
CA VAL A 47 5.22 13.72 12.15
C VAL A 47 4.35 14.07 10.95
N PHE A 48 4.28 13.17 9.98
CA PHE A 48 3.40 13.26 8.82
C PHE A 48 2.73 11.91 8.60
N SER A 49 1.44 11.91 8.33
CA SER A 49 0.63 10.70 8.27
C SER A 49 0.14 10.45 6.85
N ALA A 50 1.07 10.42 5.90
CA ALA A 50 0.77 10.18 4.48
C ALA A 50 0.18 8.78 4.23
N SER A 51 0.40 7.83 5.15
CA SER A 51 -0.16 6.47 5.11
C SER A 51 -1.45 6.31 5.93
N ASP A 52 -2.05 7.40 6.42
CA ASP A 52 -3.32 7.34 7.14
C ASP A 52 -4.43 6.88 6.19
N ARG A 53 -4.97 5.69 6.45
CA ARG A 53 -6.01 5.05 5.64
C ARG A 53 -7.39 5.69 5.83
N GLN A 54 -7.53 6.63 6.77
CA GLN A 54 -8.72 7.47 6.91
C GLN A 54 -8.70 8.68 5.95
N LEU A 55 -7.63 8.86 5.16
CA LEU A 55 -7.56 9.85 4.10
C LEU A 55 -7.97 9.25 2.76
N SER A 56 -8.58 10.06 1.88
CA SER A 56 -8.79 9.67 0.48
C SER A 56 -7.45 9.55 -0.27
N PRO A 57 -7.40 8.85 -1.41
CA PRO A 57 -6.17 8.73 -2.20
C PRO A 57 -5.55 10.08 -2.58
N LEU A 58 -6.36 11.06 -3.01
CA LEU A 58 -5.89 12.41 -3.30
C LEU A 58 -5.47 13.18 -2.04
N ALA A 59 -6.12 12.96 -0.89
CA ALA A 59 -5.71 13.57 0.36
C ALA A 59 -4.36 13.01 0.87
N GLN A 60 -4.09 11.72 0.67
CA GLN A 60 -2.76 11.18 0.91
C GLN A 60 -1.71 11.84 -0.01
N ALA A 61 -2.00 11.98 -1.30
CA ALA A 61 -1.10 12.66 -2.25
C ALA A 61 -0.84 14.13 -1.90
N ALA A 62 -1.81 14.83 -1.28
CA ALA A 62 -1.68 16.22 -0.89
C ALA A 62 -0.60 16.47 0.19
N TRP A 63 -0.16 15.43 0.91
CA TRP A 63 0.99 15.54 1.82
C TRP A 63 2.28 15.99 1.12
N LEU A 64 2.38 15.84 -0.20
CA LEU A 64 3.48 16.37 -0.98
C LEU A 64 3.66 17.89 -0.78
N HIS A 65 2.56 18.63 -0.67
CA HIS A 65 2.62 20.08 -0.41
C HIS A 65 3.22 20.38 0.96
N TYR A 66 2.84 19.61 1.98
CA TYR A 66 3.36 19.78 3.34
C TYR A 66 4.87 19.54 3.38
N VAL A 67 5.34 18.45 2.77
CA VAL A 67 6.77 18.14 2.71
C VAL A 67 7.53 19.22 1.95
N ALA A 68 6.96 19.75 0.87
CA ALA A 68 7.64 20.75 0.04
C ALA A 68 7.90 22.10 0.72
N LEU A 69 7.11 22.47 1.74
CA LEU A 69 7.33 23.67 2.54
C LEU A 69 8.71 23.68 3.22
N PHE A 70 9.25 22.50 3.55
CA PHE A 70 10.56 22.39 4.20
C PHE A 70 11.73 22.60 3.23
N PHE A 71 11.49 22.49 1.93
CA PHE A 71 12.53 22.49 0.90
C PHE A 71 12.45 23.66 -0.06
N ASP A 72 11.50 24.60 0.12
CA ASP A 72 11.25 25.70 -0.83
C ASP A 72 10.99 25.12 -2.25
N ARG A 73 10.08 24.14 -2.30
CA ARG A 73 9.72 23.36 -3.50
C ARG A 73 8.21 23.33 -3.76
N GLU A 74 7.45 24.27 -3.22
CA GLU A 74 6.00 24.33 -3.30
C GLU A 74 5.51 24.38 -4.74
N GLY A 75 6.20 25.12 -5.61
CA GLY A 75 5.88 25.16 -7.05
C GLY A 75 6.05 23.81 -7.75
N LEU A 76 7.10 23.06 -7.40
CA LEU A 76 7.32 21.71 -7.93
C LEU A 76 6.26 20.74 -7.39
N ALA A 77 5.99 20.79 -6.08
CA ALA A 77 4.98 19.95 -5.44
C ALA A 77 3.57 20.20 -6.00
N ALA A 78 3.20 21.45 -6.25
CA ALA A 78 1.94 21.77 -6.91
C ALA A 78 1.86 21.17 -8.31
N SER A 79 2.92 21.29 -9.11
CA SER A 79 2.94 20.70 -10.45
C SER A 79 2.82 19.17 -10.42
N ILE A 80 3.49 18.50 -9.49
CA ILE A 80 3.40 17.04 -9.34
C ILE A 80 2.01 16.62 -8.84
N TYR A 81 1.47 17.31 -7.83
CA TYR A 81 0.13 17.02 -7.30
C TYR A 81 -0.94 17.20 -8.38
N ASP A 82 -0.88 18.28 -9.17
CA ASP A 82 -1.82 18.52 -10.26
C ASP A 82 -1.75 17.43 -11.34
N GLN A 83 -0.55 16.90 -11.62
CA GLN A 83 -0.38 15.76 -12.53
C GLN A 83 -1.02 14.49 -11.96
N ILE A 84 -0.76 14.17 -10.69
CA ILE A 84 -1.37 13.02 -10.00
C ILE A 84 -2.89 13.16 -10.03
N LYS A 85 -3.42 14.33 -9.67
CA LYS A 85 -4.85 14.61 -9.66
C LYS A 85 -5.46 14.45 -11.05
N THR A 86 -4.83 15.00 -12.08
CA THR A 86 -5.32 14.92 -13.45
C THR A 86 -5.41 13.47 -13.93
N LEU A 87 -4.38 12.66 -13.65
CA LEU A 87 -4.39 11.24 -14.00
C LEU A 87 -5.43 10.47 -13.20
N TYR A 88 -5.53 10.73 -11.89
CA TYR A 88 -6.52 10.11 -11.03
C TYR A 88 -7.95 10.38 -11.51
N ASP A 89 -8.30 11.65 -11.73
CA ASP A 89 -9.63 12.05 -12.21
C ASP A 89 -9.93 11.44 -13.59
N CYS A 90 -8.90 11.35 -14.46
CA CYS A 90 -9.04 10.71 -15.77
C CYS A 90 -9.39 9.22 -15.63
N HIS A 91 -8.67 8.48 -14.77
CA HIS A 91 -8.97 7.06 -14.52
C HIS A 91 -10.34 6.88 -13.89
N GLN A 92 -10.69 7.70 -12.90
CA GLN A 92 -12.00 7.67 -12.25
C GLN A 92 -13.15 7.89 -13.24
N SER A 93 -13.06 8.92 -14.09
CA SER A 93 -14.09 9.23 -15.08
C SER A 93 -14.30 8.11 -16.11
N ASN A 94 -13.24 7.39 -16.47
CA ASN A 94 -13.34 6.22 -17.36
C ASN A 94 -14.10 5.05 -16.71
N MET A 95 -14.17 5.01 -15.37
CA MET A 95 -14.79 3.91 -14.62
C MET A 95 -16.18 4.26 -14.06
N GLU A 96 -16.64 5.51 -14.18
CA GLU A 96 -17.88 6.00 -13.57
C GLU A 96 -19.12 5.19 -13.99
N HIS A 97 -19.15 4.72 -15.25
CA HIS A 97 -20.30 4.05 -15.87
C HIS A 97 -20.10 2.56 -16.15
N VAL A 98 -19.15 1.90 -15.46
CA VAL A 98 -18.96 0.45 -15.60
C VAL A 98 -20.18 -0.29 -15.02
N PRO A 99 -20.92 -1.08 -15.83
CA PRO A 99 -22.17 -1.71 -15.39
C PRO A 99 -21.95 -2.93 -14.49
N ASP A 100 -20.88 -3.69 -14.76
CA ASP A 100 -20.53 -4.90 -14.01
C ASP A 100 -19.28 -4.61 -13.18
N ARG A 101 -19.50 -4.13 -11.96
CA ARG A 101 -18.41 -3.76 -11.03
C ARG A 101 -17.90 -5.01 -10.31
N PRO A 102 -16.62 -5.40 -10.47
CA PRO A 102 -16.09 -6.55 -9.77
C PRO A 102 -15.96 -6.26 -8.27
N SER A 103 -16.11 -7.29 -7.45
CA SER A 103 -15.79 -7.22 -6.03
C SER A 103 -14.29 -7.39 -5.79
N ILE A 104 -13.68 -6.49 -5.03
CA ILE A 104 -12.26 -6.52 -4.67
C ILE A 104 -12.11 -6.72 -3.16
N ALA A 105 -11.25 -7.64 -2.75
CA ALA A 105 -10.78 -7.76 -1.37
C ALA A 105 -9.32 -7.31 -1.26
N TRP A 106 -9.07 -6.28 -0.47
CA TRP A 106 -7.72 -5.87 -0.10
C TRP A 106 -7.32 -6.62 1.17
N THR A 107 -6.25 -7.42 1.08
CA THR A 107 -5.87 -8.34 2.16
C THR A 107 -4.45 -8.07 2.63
N VAL A 108 -4.16 -8.40 3.88
CA VAL A 108 -2.80 -8.43 4.42
C VAL A 108 -2.69 -9.57 5.42
N ASN A 109 -1.59 -10.30 5.38
CA ASN A 109 -1.21 -11.22 6.44
C ASN A 109 -0.29 -10.50 7.44
N ASN A 110 -0.73 -10.40 8.67
CA ASN A 110 0.08 -9.88 9.77
C ASN A 110 0.36 -11.00 10.76
N GLN A 111 1.54 -11.62 10.67
CA GLN A 111 2.00 -12.64 11.62
C GLN A 111 1.00 -13.79 11.82
N LYS A 112 0.45 -14.33 10.72
CA LYS A 112 -0.57 -15.42 10.67
C LYS A 112 -2.01 -14.99 10.94
N GLU A 113 -2.27 -13.70 11.09
CA GLU A 113 -3.64 -13.18 11.10
C GLU A 113 -3.93 -12.48 9.76
N TRP A 114 -5.00 -12.89 9.10
CA TRP A 114 -5.46 -12.24 7.89
C TRP A 114 -6.40 -11.08 8.22
N ILE A 115 -6.10 -9.92 7.65
CA ILE A 115 -6.90 -8.71 7.76
C ILE A 115 -7.42 -8.36 6.37
N ILE A 116 -8.66 -7.91 6.31
CA ILE A 116 -9.27 -7.35 5.10
C ILE A 116 -9.42 -5.85 5.32
N TYR A 117 -8.74 -5.05 4.49
CA TYR A 117 -8.80 -3.61 4.61
C TYR A 117 -10.14 -3.07 4.12
N HIS A 118 -10.76 -2.25 4.97
CA HIS A 118 -12.06 -1.64 4.71
C HIS A 118 -12.11 -0.15 5.07
N ASP A 119 -10.95 0.49 5.28
CA ASP A 119 -10.84 1.90 5.65
C ASP A 119 -11.21 2.84 4.48
N LEU A 120 -11.38 4.14 4.75
CA LEU A 120 -11.83 5.14 3.76
C LEU A 120 -10.97 5.14 2.49
N TYR A 121 -9.65 5.02 2.63
CA TYR A 121 -8.72 4.97 1.52
C TYR A 121 -9.09 3.85 0.54
N TYR A 122 -9.26 2.63 1.03
CA TYR A 122 -9.56 1.47 0.20
C TYR A 122 -10.98 1.50 -0.34
N GLN A 123 -11.94 2.03 0.44
CA GLN A 123 -13.32 2.25 -0.04
C GLN A 123 -13.33 3.19 -1.24
N GLN A 124 -12.69 4.35 -1.11
CA GLN A 124 -12.69 5.36 -2.16
C GLN A 124 -11.85 4.92 -3.36
N LEU A 125 -10.67 4.36 -3.14
CA LEU A 125 -9.81 3.87 -4.23
C LEU A 125 -10.52 2.79 -5.05
N THR A 126 -11.17 1.82 -4.38
CA THR A 126 -11.88 0.72 -5.05
C THR A 126 -13.10 1.23 -5.82
N SER A 127 -13.90 2.11 -5.19
CA SER A 127 -15.07 2.71 -5.82
C SER A 127 -14.69 3.57 -7.03
N ASP A 128 -13.64 4.39 -6.91
CA ASP A 128 -13.17 5.27 -7.99
C ASP A 128 -12.57 4.46 -9.15
N ALA A 129 -12.06 3.26 -8.89
CA ALA A 129 -11.64 2.29 -9.90
C ALA A 129 -12.80 1.52 -10.56
N GLY A 130 -14.06 1.77 -10.18
CA GLY A 130 -15.24 1.10 -10.73
C GLY A 130 -15.49 -0.30 -10.17
N ALA A 131 -15.00 -0.58 -8.96
CA ALA A 131 -15.18 -1.85 -8.26
C ALA A 131 -15.96 -1.67 -6.96
N GLU A 132 -16.36 -2.78 -6.34
CA GLU A 132 -17.00 -2.82 -5.02
C GLU A 132 -16.03 -3.41 -3.98
N LEU A 133 -15.92 -2.78 -2.81
CA LEU A 133 -15.03 -3.26 -1.76
C LEU A 133 -15.70 -4.35 -0.93
N SER A 134 -15.02 -5.48 -0.77
CA SER A 134 -15.42 -6.54 0.16
C SER A 134 -15.40 -6.00 1.60
N THR A 135 -16.53 -6.14 2.30
CA THR A 135 -16.67 -5.70 3.70
C THR A 135 -16.55 -6.91 4.62
N PRO A 136 -15.57 -6.94 5.53
CA PRO A 136 -15.37 -8.08 6.41
C PRO A 136 -16.40 -8.16 7.54
N SER A 137 -16.60 -9.36 8.08
CA SER A 137 -17.39 -9.58 9.29
C SER A 137 -16.60 -9.22 10.55
N ILE A 138 -17.30 -9.09 11.68
CA ILE A 138 -16.71 -8.82 13.00
C ILE A 138 -17.16 -9.93 13.96
N PRO A 139 -16.27 -10.81 14.45
CA PRO A 139 -14.85 -10.93 14.09
C PRO A 139 -14.65 -11.44 12.66
N ILE A 140 -13.49 -11.13 12.06
CA ILE A 140 -13.14 -11.53 10.69
C ILE A 140 -13.20 -13.05 10.56
N GLN A 141 -13.86 -13.52 9.51
CA GLN A 141 -13.86 -14.90 9.07
C GLN A 141 -13.27 -14.94 7.66
N PHE A 142 -11.94 -14.86 7.56
CA PHE A 142 -11.23 -14.56 6.32
C PHE A 142 -11.77 -15.30 5.08
N HIS A 143 -11.84 -16.63 5.11
CA HIS A 143 -12.36 -17.42 4.00
C HIS A 143 -13.81 -17.11 3.61
N ASN A 144 -14.68 -16.83 4.60
CA ASN A 144 -16.08 -16.46 4.35
C ASN A 144 -16.19 -15.02 3.86
N ASP A 145 -15.35 -14.11 4.37
CA ASP A 145 -15.43 -12.69 4.07
C ASP A 145 -14.88 -12.37 2.67
N ILE A 146 -13.94 -13.16 2.14
CA ILE A 146 -13.41 -12.99 0.78
C ILE A 146 -14.05 -13.92 -0.26
N HIS A 147 -15.02 -14.75 0.13
CA HIS A 147 -15.51 -15.82 -0.75
C HIS A 147 -16.14 -15.33 -2.06
N THR A 148 -16.71 -14.12 -2.04
CA THR A 148 -17.36 -13.46 -3.19
C THR A 148 -16.46 -12.46 -3.89
N ALA A 149 -15.19 -12.35 -3.51
CA ALA A 149 -14.28 -11.46 -4.21
C ALA A 149 -14.01 -12.01 -5.62
N ASP A 150 -14.13 -11.15 -6.62
CA ASP A 150 -13.69 -11.46 -7.99
C ASP A 150 -12.18 -11.30 -8.12
N ILE A 151 -11.62 -10.37 -7.35
CA ILE A 151 -10.19 -10.03 -7.35
C ILE A 151 -9.71 -9.87 -5.90
N VAL A 152 -8.53 -10.41 -5.60
CA VAL A 152 -7.83 -10.17 -4.33
C VAL A 152 -6.59 -9.34 -4.61
N ILE A 153 -6.37 -8.30 -3.81
CA ILE A 153 -5.13 -7.52 -3.82
C ILE A 153 -4.45 -7.72 -2.47
N ASP A 154 -3.33 -8.44 -2.48
CA ASP A 154 -2.50 -8.68 -1.32
C ASP A 154 -1.53 -7.51 -1.07
N GLN A 155 -1.43 -7.15 0.20
CA GLN A 155 -0.60 -6.07 0.75
C GLN A 155 0.38 -6.59 1.80
N THR A 156 0.49 -7.92 1.92
CA THR A 156 1.49 -8.57 2.79
C THR A 156 2.88 -8.19 2.35
N ASP A 157 3.77 -7.85 3.27
CA ASP A 157 5.18 -7.60 2.95
C ASP A 157 5.82 -8.86 2.34
N LEU A 158 6.54 -8.72 1.21
CA LEU A 158 7.25 -9.84 0.56
C LEU A 158 8.17 -10.59 1.52
N THR A 159 8.79 -9.88 2.46
CA THR A 159 9.69 -10.49 3.45
C THR A 159 8.96 -11.34 4.50
N ALA A 160 7.64 -11.19 4.59
CA ALA A 160 6.77 -11.96 5.49
C ALA A 160 6.16 -13.19 4.82
N LEU A 161 6.15 -13.24 3.49
CA LEU A 161 5.87 -14.45 2.72
C LEU A 161 7.20 -15.19 2.52
N ALA A 162 7.19 -16.51 2.43
CA ALA A 162 8.41 -17.31 2.34
C ALA A 162 9.28 -16.92 1.12
N ASP A 163 10.45 -17.56 0.94
CA ASP A 163 11.47 -17.25 -0.09
C ASP A 163 10.96 -17.17 -1.56
N ASP A 164 9.69 -17.49 -1.81
CA ASP A 164 8.98 -17.39 -3.09
C ASP A 164 7.60 -16.71 -2.92
N PRO A 165 7.37 -15.49 -3.47
CA PRO A 165 6.10 -14.79 -3.40
C PRO A 165 5.11 -15.26 -4.49
N SER A 166 5.02 -16.57 -4.72
CA SER A 166 4.17 -17.17 -5.74
C SER A 166 2.70 -17.23 -5.31
N TYR A 167 1.82 -17.39 -6.30
CA TYR A 167 0.39 -17.61 -6.08
C TYR A 167 0.13 -18.83 -5.19
N ASP A 168 0.87 -19.93 -5.40
CA ASP A 168 0.74 -21.15 -4.61
C ASP A 168 1.16 -20.93 -3.15
N GLU A 169 2.23 -20.16 -2.90
CA GLU A 169 2.63 -19.79 -1.54
C GLU A 169 1.61 -18.87 -0.87
N TRP A 170 0.98 -17.96 -1.62
CA TRP A 170 -0.14 -17.16 -1.10
C TRP A 170 -1.33 -18.05 -0.71
N LEU A 171 -1.67 -19.05 -1.54
CA LEU A 171 -2.70 -20.03 -1.19
C LEU A 171 -2.32 -20.78 0.09
N LEU A 172 -1.10 -21.29 0.19
CA LEU A 172 -0.62 -22.00 1.39
C LEU A 172 -0.67 -21.12 2.64
N ALA A 173 -0.23 -19.86 2.55
CA ALA A 173 -0.28 -18.89 3.65
C ALA A 173 -1.72 -18.55 4.08
N GLY A 174 -2.66 -18.62 3.14
CA GLY A 174 -4.08 -18.45 3.35
C GLY A 174 -4.80 -19.68 3.89
N ASP A 175 -4.10 -20.80 4.15
CA ASP A 175 -4.70 -22.12 4.41
C ASP A 175 -5.66 -22.55 3.28
N PHE A 176 -5.32 -22.17 2.05
CA PHE A 176 -6.01 -22.56 0.84
C PHE A 176 -5.49 -23.94 0.33
N VAL A 177 -6.29 -25.02 0.46
CA VAL A 177 -6.13 -26.40 -0.02
C VAL A 177 -6.80 -26.66 -1.39
N PRO A 178 -6.07 -26.64 -2.50
CA PRO A 178 -6.63 -26.87 -3.84
C PRO A 178 -7.45 -28.18 -3.94
N GLY A 179 -8.59 -28.14 -4.65
CA GLY A 179 -9.38 -29.33 -4.96
C GLY A 179 -10.42 -29.75 -3.91
N THR A 180 -10.69 -28.92 -2.90
CA THR A 180 -11.87 -29.11 -2.01
C THR A 180 -12.99 -28.13 -2.36
N VAL A 181 -14.21 -28.37 -1.90
CA VAL A 181 -15.36 -27.47 -2.15
C VAL A 181 -15.22 -26.09 -1.50
N SER A 182 -14.26 -25.93 -0.58
CA SER A 182 -13.96 -24.65 0.07
C SER A 182 -13.15 -23.68 -0.81
N TYR A 183 -12.90 -24.06 -2.08
CA TYR A 183 -12.08 -23.37 -3.09
C TYR A 183 -12.91 -22.86 -4.27
N ASP A 184 -14.24 -22.76 -4.10
CA ASP A 184 -15.14 -22.32 -5.16
C ASP A 184 -15.17 -20.80 -5.38
N GLN A 185 -14.16 -20.08 -4.88
CA GLN A 185 -14.10 -18.63 -4.98
C GLN A 185 -13.70 -18.19 -6.40
N PRO A 186 -14.35 -17.15 -6.98
CA PRO A 186 -14.05 -16.66 -8.31
C PRO A 186 -12.56 -16.35 -8.51
N PHE A 187 -11.93 -15.70 -7.52
CA PHE A 187 -10.54 -15.28 -7.64
C PHE A 187 -9.54 -16.43 -7.71
N ILE A 188 -9.89 -17.61 -7.14
CA ILE A 188 -9.00 -18.77 -7.13
C ILE A 188 -8.97 -19.43 -8.51
N TYR A 189 -10.13 -19.64 -9.14
CA TYR A 189 -10.18 -20.25 -10.46
C TYR A 189 -9.67 -19.35 -11.58
N GLN A 190 -9.80 -18.03 -11.39
CA GLN A 190 -9.39 -17.04 -12.36
C GLN A 190 -7.94 -16.58 -12.16
N HIS A 191 -7.26 -17.05 -11.11
CA HIS A 191 -5.90 -16.64 -10.74
C HIS A 191 -5.79 -15.11 -10.61
N THR A 192 -6.80 -14.47 -10.01
CA THR A 192 -6.88 -13.00 -9.87
C THR A 192 -6.46 -12.54 -8.47
N VAL A 193 -5.31 -13.04 -8.01
CA VAL A 193 -4.62 -12.54 -6.82
C VAL A 193 -3.45 -11.67 -7.29
N TYR A 194 -3.50 -10.39 -6.96
CA TYR A 194 -2.49 -9.41 -7.35
C TYR A 194 -1.73 -8.89 -6.12
N ARG A 195 -0.52 -8.39 -6.36
CA ARG A 195 0.30 -7.69 -5.37
C ARG A 195 0.68 -6.31 -5.88
N GLN A 196 0.99 -5.41 -4.95
CA GLN A 196 1.42 -4.04 -5.29
C GLN A 196 2.94 -3.90 -5.47
N ASP A 197 3.73 -4.78 -4.86
CA ASP A 197 5.18 -4.70 -4.81
C ASP A 197 5.89 -5.29 -6.04
N GLU A 198 5.34 -6.34 -6.66
CA GLU A 198 5.76 -6.86 -7.96
C GLU A 198 4.55 -7.48 -8.70
N PRO A 199 4.55 -7.56 -10.05
CA PRO A 199 3.62 -8.42 -10.75
C PRO A 199 3.88 -9.87 -10.34
N VAL A 200 2.83 -10.59 -9.91
CA VAL A 200 2.89 -12.04 -9.69
C VAL A 200 3.11 -12.66 -11.08
N ASP A 201 4.36 -12.96 -11.45
CA ASP A 201 4.70 -13.61 -12.73
C ASP A 201 4.32 -15.09 -12.63
N ASP A 202 3.28 -15.48 -13.36
CA ASP A 202 2.94 -16.87 -13.59
C ASP A 202 4.06 -17.56 -14.39
N ARG A 203 4.83 -18.43 -13.72
CA ARG A 203 5.50 -19.54 -14.41
C ARG A 203 5.20 -20.87 -13.76
#